data_AF-A0A2V8ET86-F1
#
_entry.id   AF-A0A2V8ET86-F1
#
_cell.length_a   1.000
_cell.length_b   1.000
_cell.length_c   1.000
_cell.angle_alpha   90.00
_cell.angle_beta   90.00
_cell.angle_gamma   90.00
#
_symmetry.space_group_name_H-M   'P 1'
#
loop_
_entity.id
_entity.type
_entity.pdbx_description
1 polymer ?
#
loop_
_entity_poly.entity_id
_entity_poly.type
_entity_poly.pdbx_seq_one_letter_code
_entity_poly.pdbx_strand_id
1 'polypeptide(L)'
;MRSLFVCLFALSLAVDAGAQSSKLTTVLADLVRASSGSGGGQTALSADALPQSVQDAMRSRRLRIDANDNVQVYILLSSVTDETVKQLTDAGVTIEIRDEARRRVQARLPVSRLNTVAELAVVDAIRLPTYARRRAGNVTSEGDAILHSDAVRQQLGLDGTGVRVGVVSDGLKGVFAAGCTAQCLGVDGGPMATGDLPAASGVRNARGVLTSAAGGIIGRSFQANGDLEGLPPATPACSFQGAGAEGTALLEIVHDIAPGAKLSFANFDTDLAFNQAVNFLAASNDVVVDDIGFFGEPYDGTSSVSRNTAAALNNADFPIRAYFTSGGNDADEHYIGTYASSGVDGTTIAGIANPGRLHLFQRAADTTDVLGLGPQPYNVISLPQNGEVAIFLSWNDPFGASSNNYDLYLVQQSTGRVVASSTDVQNGRQDPVESIDFVNRGAQDTFR
;
A
#
# COMPACT_ATOMS: atom_id res chain seq x y z
N MET A 1 7.78 -5.42 -17.21
CA MET A 1 7.26 -6.72 -16.74
C MET A 1 5.86 -6.46 -16.21
N ARG A 2 4.89 -7.36 -16.41
CA ARG A 2 3.44 -7.03 -16.32
C ARG A 2 2.62 -8.09 -15.54
N SER A 3 1.80 -7.74 -14.52
CA SER A 3 0.74 -8.59 -13.86
C SER A 3 -0.20 -7.83 -12.85
N LEU A 4 -1.54 -7.78 -13.05
CA LEU A 4 -2.63 -7.43 -12.05
C LEU A 4 -4.10 -7.72 -12.53
N PHE A 5 -5.19 -7.22 -11.87
CA PHE A 5 -6.59 -7.80 -11.79
C PHE A 5 -7.82 -6.79 -11.80
N VAL A 6 -9.13 -7.24 -11.88
CA VAL A 6 -10.44 -6.59 -11.39
C VAL A 6 -11.78 -7.47 -11.67
N CYS A 7 -13.07 -6.99 -11.55
CA CYS A 7 -14.20 -7.68 -10.79
C CYS A 7 -15.77 -7.44 -11.02
N LEU A 8 -16.62 -8.40 -10.54
CA LEU A 8 -17.87 -8.36 -9.66
C LEU A 8 -19.41 -8.15 -10.01
N PHE A 9 -20.28 -8.77 -9.13
CA PHE A 9 -21.76 -8.66 -8.80
C PHE A 9 -22.91 -9.50 -9.46
N ALA A 10 -23.91 -10.14 -8.78
CA ALA A 10 -24.37 -10.40 -7.37
C ALA A 10 -25.56 -11.44 -7.39
N LEU A 11 -26.49 -11.79 -6.45
CA LEU A 11 -26.95 -11.60 -5.02
C LEU A 11 -28.20 -12.59 -4.83
N SER A 12 -28.75 -13.17 -3.73
CA SER A 12 -28.53 -13.54 -2.27
C SER A 12 -29.40 -14.83 -1.99
N LEU A 13 -30.00 -15.29 -0.85
CA LEU A 13 -30.23 -14.88 0.57
C LEU A 13 -30.78 -16.07 1.44
N ALA A 14 -30.23 -16.40 2.63
CA ALA A 14 -30.90 -17.04 3.80
C ALA A 14 -29.91 -17.17 5.00
N VAL A 15 -30.34 -17.00 6.26
CA VAL A 15 -29.43 -17.02 7.44
C VAL A 15 -29.77 -18.17 8.40
N ASP A 16 -28.78 -19.01 8.70
CA ASP A 16 -28.83 -19.97 9.81
C ASP A 16 -28.07 -19.41 11.03
N ALA A 17 -28.56 -19.67 12.24
CA ALA A 17 -28.18 -18.93 13.45
C ALA A 17 -27.20 -19.72 14.33
N GLY A 18 -25.89 -19.54 14.10
CA GLY A 18 -24.86 -20.17 14.94
C GLY A 18 -23.42 -19.67 14.79
N ALA A 19 -23.01 -19.24 13.59
CA ALA A 19 -21.67 -18.73 13.36
C ALA A 19 -21.65 -17.18 13.39
N GLN A 20 -21.09 -16.61 14.45
CA GLN A 20 -20.82 -15.17 14.52
C GLN A 20 -19.71 -14.84 13.51
N SER A 21 -20.05 -14.15 12.42
CA SER A 21 -19.10 -13.84 11.34
C SER A 21 -17.90 -13.05 11.89
N SER A 22 -16.69 -13.53 11.62
CA SER A 22 -15.46 -12.82 11.97
C SER A 22 -15.49 -11.41 11.37
N LYS A 23 -15.38 -10.39 12.23
CA LYS A 23 -15.12 -9.01 11.79
C LYS A 23 -13.63 -8.78 11.46
N LEU A 24 -12.76 -9.76 11.70
CA LEU A 24 -11.37 -9.75 11.23
C LEU A 24 -11.33 -10.26 9.80
N THR A 25 -10.62 -9.55 8.92
CA THR A 25 -10.29 -10.01 7.57
C THR A 25 -9.43 -11.28 7.59
N THR A 26 -9.44 -12.03 6.48
CA THR A 26 -8.88 -13.39 6.36
C THR A 26 -7.45 -13.51 6.92
N VAL A 27 -6.53 -12.60 6.54
CA VAL A 27 -5.14 -12.60 7.03
C VAL A 27 -5.03 -12.31 8.54
N LEU A 28 -5.90 -11.46 9.09
CA LEU A 28 -5.94 -11.17 10.53
C LEU A 28 -6.56 -12.32 11.33
N ALA A 29 -7.58 -13.00 10.78
CA ALA A 29 -8.12 -14.22 11.37
C ALA A 29 -7.06 -15.34 11.42
N ASP A 30 -6.27 -15.51 10.36
CA ASP A 30 -5.14 -16.46 10.34
C ASP A 30 -4.05 -16.12 11.36
N LEU A 31 -3.69 -14.84 11.49
CA LEU A 31 -2.73 -14.36 12.49
C LEU A 31 -3.21 -14.64 13.92
N VAL A 32 -4.51 -14.47 14.22
CA VAL A 32 -5.10 -14.85 15.51
C VAL A 32 -5.07 -16.36 15.72
N ARG A 33 -5.48 -17.16 14.72
CA ARG A 33 -5.47 -18.63 14.80
C ARG A 33 -4.07 -19.15 15.11
N ALA A 34 -3.04 -18.57 14.49
CA ALA A 34 -1.64 -18.88 14.75
C ALA A 34 -1.21 -18.56 16.19
N SER A 35 -1.44 -17.31 16.62
CA SER A 35 -1.04 -16.83 17.95
C SER A 35 -1.67 -17.63 19.11
N SER A 36 -2.87 -18.18 18.89
CA SER A 36 -3.61 -18.96 19.88
C SER A 36 -3.08 -20.40 20.06
N GLY A 37 -2.23 -20.88 19.15
CA GLY A 37 -1.50 -22.16 19.29
C GLY A 37 -0.24 -22.07 20.17
N SER A 38 0.26 -20.86 20.42
CA SER A 38 1.51 -20.60 21.15
C SER A 38 1.31 -20.69 22.66
N GLY A 39 1.31 -21.92 23.20
CA GLY A 39 1.02 -22.20 24.61
C GLY A 39 1.97 -21.55 25.62
N GLY A 40 1.51 -20.48 26.29
CA GLY A 40 1.94 -20.06 27.63
C GLY A 40 3.33 -19.44 27.82
N GLY A 41 4.20 -19.48 26.80
CA GLY A 41 5.56 -18.89 26.87
C GLY A 41 5.70 -17.64 25.99
N GLN A 42 6.26 -16.56 26.55
CA GLN A 42 6.67 -15.39 25.77
C GLN A 42 7.81 -15.75 24.81
N THR A 43 7.45 -16.10 23.59
CA THR A 43 8.36 -16.31 22.46
C THR A 43 7.78 -15.51 21.31
N ALA A 44 8.51 -14.52 20.80
CA ALA A 44 8.05 -13.65 19.73
C ALA A 44 7.61 -14.46 18.51
N LEU A 45 6.61 -13.97 17.76
CA LEU A 45 6.02 -14.67 16.63
C LEU A 45 7.07 -15.07 15.58
N SER A 46 7.47 -16.35 15.58
CA SER A 46 8.46 -16.87 14.65
C SER A 46 7.88 -16.88 13.24
N ALA A 47 8.43 -16.05 12.36
CA ALA A 47 7.86 -15.79 11.03
C ALA A 47 7.65 -17.07 10.21
N ASP A 48 8.53 -18.06 10.31
CA ASP A 48 8.44 -19.31 9.54
C ASP A 48 7.34 -20.27 10.07
N ALA A 49 6.81 -20.05 11.28
CA ALA A 49 5.77 -20.87 11.90
C ALA A 49 4.33 -20.34 11.71
N LEU A 50 4.17 -19.17 11.08
CA LEU A 50 2.86 -18.56 10.81
C LEU A 50 2.18 -19.20 9.58
N PRO A 51 0.84 -19.10 9.42
CA PRO A 51 0.14 -19.51 8.20
C PRO A 51 0.68 -18.79 6.96
N GLN A 52 0.64 -19.44 5.79
CA GLN A 52 1.26 -18.89 4.58
C GLN A 52 0.71 -17.50 4.20
N SER A 53 -0.60 -17.28 4.28
CA SER A 53 -1.28 -15.99 4.11
C SER A 53 -0.64 -14.86 4.94
N VAL A 54 -0.33 -15.15 6.20
CA VAL A 54 0.30 -14.22 7.15
C VAL A 54 1.76 -13.98 6.78
N GLN A 55 2.51 -15.04 6.46
CA GLN A 55 3.91 -14.91 6.04
C GLN A 55 4.08 -14.13 4.74
N ASP A 56 3.21 -14.36 3.77
CA ASP A 56 3.29 -13.76 2.44
C ASP A 56 2.83 -12.30 2.50
N ALA A 57 1.81 -11.95 3.32
CA ALA A 57 1.47 -10.56 3.64
C ALA A 57 2.58 -9.81 4.40
N MET A 58 3.36 -10.48 5.26
CA MET A 58 4.54 -9.87 5.89
C MET A 58 5.67 -9.62 4.88
N ARG A 59 5.88 -10.54 3.93
CA ARG A 59 6.88 -10.40 2.86
C ARG A 59 6.54 -9.27 1.90
N SER A 60 5.28 -9.19 1.45
CA SER A 60 4.75 -8.10 0.61
C SER A 60 4.61 -6.74 1.33
N ARG A 61 4.98 -6.68 2.62
CA ARG A 61 4.87 -5.51 3.51
C ARG A 61 3.43 -5.02 3.76
N ARG A 62 2.42 -5.80 3.38
CA ARG A 62 0.99 -5.54 3.61
C ARG A 62 0.46 -6.01 4.97
N LEU A 63 1.27 -6.73 5.74
CA LEU A 63 1.09 -6.95 7.18
C LEU A 63 2.34 -6.43 7.91
N ARG A 64 2.12 -5.57 8.91
CA ARG A 64 3.16 -5.00 9.76
C ARG A 64 2.89 -5.29 11.22
N ILE A 65 3.87 -5.91 11.87
CA ILE A 65 3.88 -6.23 13.30
C ILE A 65 5.14 -5.60 13.90
N ASP A 66 5.04 -4.95 15.07
CA ASP A 66 6.22 -4.43 15.78
C ASP A 66 6.76 -5.40 16.84
N ALA A 67 7.89 -5.02 17.46
CA ALA A 67 8.63 -5.86 18.39
C ALA A 67 7.90 -6.21 19.71
N ASN A 68 6.66 -5.73 19.90
CA ASN A 68 5.79 -6.09 21.04
C ASN A 68 4.54 -6.88 20.57
N ASP A 69 4.59 -7.48 19.38
CA ASP A 69 3.48 -8.19 18.73
C ASP A 69 2.21 -7.33 18.51
N ASN A 70 2.35 -6.01 18.35
CA ASN A 70 1.26 -5.16 17.87
C ASN A 70 1.19 -5.19 16.34
N VAL A 71 0.02 -5.53 15.80
CA VAL A 71 -0.28 -5.39 14.37
C VAL A 71 -0.83 -3.99 14.07
N GLN A 72 -0.44 -3.42 12.94
CA GLN A 72 -1.00 -2.17 12.41
C GLN A 72 -2.27 -2.47 11.59
N VAL A 73 -3.41 -1.89 11.98
CA VAL A 73 -4.76 -2.22 11.50
C VAL A 73 -5.58 -0.97 11.15
N TYR A 74 -6.54 -1.11 10.24
CA TYR A 74 -7.67 -0.21 10.04
C TYR A 74 -8.90 -0.79 10.72
N ILE A 75 -9.38 -0.11 11.76
CA ILE A 75 -10.62 -0.47 12.47
C ILE A 75 -11.73 0.40 11.89
N LEU A 76 -12.69 -0.23 11.23
CA LEU A 76 -13.92 0.40 10.73
C LEU A 76 -14.94 0.41 11.88
N LEU A 77 -15.59 1.56 12.08
CA LEU A 77 -16.48 1.84 13.19
C LEU A 77 -17.85 2.30 12.70
N SER A 78 -18.89 2.12 13.52
CA SER A 78 -20.21 2.71 13.27
C SER A 78 -20.14 4.25 13.19
N SER A 79 -19.26 4.87 13.97
CA SER A 79 -18.80 6.26 13.83
C SER A 79 -17.46 6.46 14.54
N VAL A 80 -16.68 7.46 14.11
CA VAL A 80 -15.49 7.92 14.86
C VAL A 80 -15.90 9.12 15.71
N THR A 81 -15.77 8.98 17.02
CA THR A 81 -16.04 10.00 18.03
C THR A 81 -15.05 9.79 19.18
N ASP A 82 -14.91 10.76 20.09
CA ASP A 82 -14.05 10.56 21.28
C ASP A 82 -14.52 9.41 22.18
N GLU A 83 -15.82 9.12 22.23
CA GLU A 83 -16.38 7.99 22.97
C GLU A 83 -16.03 6.64 22.30
N THR A 84 -16.22 6.51 20.98
CA THR A 84 -15.85 5.26 20.27
C THR A 84 -14.34 5.05 20.28
N VAL A 85 -13.55 6.12 20.18
CA VAL A 85 -12.08 6.07 20.33
C VAL A 85 -11.67 5.73 21.76
N LYS A 86 -12.36 6.25 22.78
CA LYS A 86 -12.10 5.87 24.18
C LYS A 86 -12.31 4.37 24.39
N GLN A 87 -13.42 3.81 23.91
CA GLN A 87 -13.70 2.37 24.02
C GLN A 87 -12.62 1.51 23.34
N LEU A 88 -12.08 1.95 22.21
CA LEU A 88 -10.92 1.31 21.59
C LEU A 88 -9.67 1.39 22.50
N THR A 89 -9.33 2.56 23.04
CA THR A 89 -8.15 2.72 23.91
C THR A 89 -8.26 1.94 25.22
N ASP A 90 -9.45 1.86 25.82
CA ASP A 90 -9.71 1.05 27.02
C ASP A 90 -9.57 -0.46 26.74
N ALA A 91 -9.82 -0.89 25.50
CA ALA A 91 -9.59 -2.26 25.03
C ALA A 91 -8.12 -2.55 24.64
N GLY A 92 -7.22 -1.57 24.75
CA GLY A 92 -5.78 -1.71 24.45
C GLY A 92 -5.36 -1.34 23.02
N VAL A 93 -6.20 -0.63 22.28
CA VAL A 93 -5.87 -0.09 20.95
C VAL A 93 -5.03 1.20 21.12
N THR A 94 -3.89 1.29 20.45
CA THR A 94 -3.13 2.56 20.30
C THR A 94 -3.52 3.22 18.98
N ILE A 95 -4.23 4.35 19.02
CA ILE A 95 -4.62 5.09 17.80
C ILE A 95 -3.40 5.82 17.22
N GLU A 96 -3.17 5.66 15.91
CA GLU A 96 -2.17 6.44 15.15
C GLU A 96 -2.83 7.61 14.39
N ILE A 97 -3.93 7.36 13.67
CA ILE A 97 -4.63 8.37 12.84
C ILE A 97 -6.15 8.13 12.86
N ARG A 98 -6.96 9.19 12.85
CA ARG A 98 -8.42 9.14 12.69
C ARG A 98 -8.85 9.53 11.26
N ASP A 99 -9.80 8.80 10.67
CA ASP A 99 -10.46 9.11 9.38
C ASP A 99 -11.98 9.08 9.58
N GLU A 100 -12.50 10.16 10.16
CA GLU A 100 -13.91 10.30 10.52
C GLU A 100 -14.83 10.23 9.29
N ALA A 101 -14.35 10.74 8.15
CA ALA A 101 -15.07 10.75 6.87
C ALA A 101 -15.28 9.35 6.26
N ARG A 102 -14.50 8.34 6.65
CA ARG A 102 -14.73 6.92 6.33
C ARG A 102 -15.13 6.08 7.54
N ARG A 103 -15.44 6.71 8.66
CA ARG A 103 -15.76 6.04 9.93
C ARG A 103 -14.67 5.06 10.37
N ARG A 104 -13.38 5.30 10.08
CA ARG A 104 -12.27 4.37 10.38
C ARG A 104 -11.13 5.02 11.16
N VAL A 105 -10.31 4.22 11.82
CA VAL A 105 -9.06 4.65 12.48
C VAL A 105 -7.90 3.74 12.09
N GLN A 106 -6.72 4.33 11.88
CA GLN A 106 -5.45 3.61 11.84
C GLN A 106 -4.95 3.44 13.27
N ALA A 107 -4.58 2.22 13.63
CA ALA A 107 -4.16 1.89 14.97
C ALA A 107 -3.13 0.75 15.03
N ARG A 108 -2.46 0.64 16.18
CA ARG A 108 -1.73 -0.55 16.62
C ARG A 108 -2.53 -1.29 17.69
N LEU A 109 -2.56 -2.61 17.59
CA LEU A 109 -3.26 -3.48 18.53
C LEU A 109 -2.45 -4.75 18.76
N PRO A 110 -2.22 -5.22 20.01
CA PRO A 110 -1.62 -6.52 20.25
C PRO A 110 -2.42 -7.62 19.56
N VAL A 111 -1.76 -8.55 18.86
CA VAL A 111 -2.44 -9.65 18.13
C VAL A 111 -3.39 -10.43 19.04
N SER A 112 -3.02 -10.62 20.31
CA SER A 112 -3.82 -11.27 21.36
C SER A 112 -5.12 -10.55 21.75
N ARG A 113 -5.37 -9.32 21.24
CA ARG A 113 -6.57 -8.51 21.50
C ARG A 113 -7.49 -8.37 20.29
N LEU A 114 -7.11 -8.85 19.11
CA LEU A 114 -7.88 -8.72 17.87
C LEU A 114 -9.34 -9.19 18.01
N ASN A 115 -9.58 -10.39 18.57
CA ASN A 115 -10.94 -10.90 18.79
C ASN A 115 -11.75 -10.00 19.75
N THR A 116 -11.18 -9.62 20.90
CA THR A 116 -11.89 -8.80 21.90
C THR A 116 -12.23 -7.40 21.37
N VAL A 117 -11.38 -6.81 20.52
CA VAL A 117 -11.69 -5.53 19.86
C VAL A 117 -12.73 -5.71 18.74
N ALA A 118 -12.66 -6.81 17.99
CA ALA A 118 -13.69 -7.15 17.00
C ALA A 118 -15.07 -7.33 17.67
N GLU A 119 -15.15 -7.98 18.83
CA GLU A 119 -16.39 -8.19 19.59
C GLU A 119 -17.10 -6.88 20.00
N LEU A 120 -16.40 -5.74 20.07
CA LEU A 120 -16.99 -4.45 20.42
C LEU A 120 -18.14 -4.06 19.47
N ALA A 121 -19.25 -3.60 20.04
CA ALA A 121 -20.45 -3.21 19.29
C ALA A 121 -20.23 -1.99 18.38
N VAL A 122 -19.21 -1.18 18.64
CA VAL A 122 -18.84 -0.01 17.82
C VAL A 122 -17.98 -0.35 16.61
N VAL A 123 -17.39 -1.56 16.56
CA VAL A 123 -16.53 -2.03 15.46
C VAL A 123 -17.37 -2.75 14.41
N ASP A 124 -17.29 -2.30 13.16
CA ASP A 124 -17.92 -2.94 12.00
C ASP A 124 -17.00 -3.99 11.36
N ALA A 125 -15.70 -3.69 11.27
CA ALA A 125 -14.67 -4.60 10.75
C ALA A 125 -13.26 -4.17 11.23
N ILE A 126 -12.29 -5.08 11.18
CA ILE A 126 -10.86 -4.81 11.33
C ILE A 126 -10.16 -5.39 10.10
N ARG A 127 -9.55 -4.52 9.28
CA ARG A 127 -8.77 -4.88 8.09
C ARG A 127 -7.32 -4.44 8.19
N LEU A 128 -6.48 -4.93 7.31
CA LEU A 128 -5.14 -4.38 7.11
C LEU A 128 -5.25 -2.97 6.45
N PRO A 129 -4.35 -2.03 6.80
CA PRO A 129 -4.27 -0.73 6.14
C PRO A 129 -4.12 -0.83 4.62
N THR A 130 -4.56 0.20 3.91
CA THR A 130 -4.24 0.35 2.50
C THR A 130 -2.78 0.83 2.37
N TYR A 131 -1.85 -0.13 2.33
CA TYR A 131 -0.42 0.15 2.20
C TYR A 131 -0.07 0.63 0.78
N ALA A 132 0.86 1.57 0.71
CA ALA A 132 1.26 2.20 -0.54
C ALA A 132 2.18 1.31 -1.39
N ARG A 133 1.93 1.29 -2.71
CA ARG A 133 2.87 0.75 -3.70
C ARG A 133 3.72 1.87 -4.30
N ARG A 134 5.02 1.61 -4.36
CA ARG A 134 6.09 2.47 -4.92
C ARG A 134 6.31 2.04 -6.37
N ARG A 135 6.56 2.94 -7.32
CA ARG A 135 6.56 2.63 -8.76
C ARG A 135 7.96 2.65 -9.37
N ALA A 136 8.82 1.84 -8.76
CA ALA A 136 10.25 1.72 -9.07
C ALA A 136 10.56 1.59 -10.57
N GLY A 137 11.48 2.45 -11.03
CA GLY A 137 12.12 2.42 -12.34
C GLY A 137 13.60 2.04 -12.23
N ASN A 138 14.23 1.60 -13.32
CA ASN A 138 15.58 1.00 -13.28
C ASN A 138 16.61 1.78 -14.15
N VAL A 139 16.48 3.10 -14.25
CA VAL A 139 17.26 3.96 -15.17
C VAL A 139 17.55 5.35 -14.55
N THR A 140 18.71 5.92 -14.87
CA THR A 140 19.15 7.29 -14.55
C THR A 140 18.50 8.37 -15.45
N SER A 141 18.72 9.65 -15.13
CA SER A 141 17.95 10.82 -15.56
C SER A 141 18.15 11.32 -17.01
N GLU A 142 17.89 10.48 -18.03
CA GLU A 142 17.83 10.94 -19.44
C GLU A 142 16.73 12.01 -19.69
N GLY A 143 15.79 12.19 -18.75
CA GLY A 143 14.61 13.04 -18.88
C GLY A 143 14.91 14.53 -19.14
N ASP A 144 15.97 15.10 -18.56
CA ASP A 144 16.32 16.52 -18.72
C ASP A 144 16.60 16.88 -20.19
N ALA A 145 17.37 16.05 -20.87
CA ALA A 145 17.71 16.21 -22.29
C ALA A 145 16.53 15.88 -23.21
N ILE A 146 15.71 14.87 -22.87
CA ILE A 146 14.51 14.48 -23.63
C ILE A 146 13.43 15.58 -23.57
N LEU A 147 13.32 16.29 -22.45
CA LEU A 147 12.39 17.42 -22.28
C LEU A 147 12.96 18.76 -22.78
N HIS A 148 14.23 18.78 -23.22
CA HIS A 148 14.99 20.00 -23.58
C HIS A 148 14.99 21.06 -22.46
N SER A 149 15.00 20.61 -21.21
CA SER A 149 15.08 21.48 -20.02
C SER A 149 16.44 22.18 -19.94
N ASP A 150 17.51 21.55 -20.43
CA ASP A 150 18.82 22.16 -20.64
C ASP A 150 18.74 23.42 -21.53
N ALA A 151 17.96 23.37 -22.61
CA ALA A 151 17.78 24.48 -23.54
C ALA A 151 16.96 25.61 -22.91
N VAL A 152 15.97 25.28 -22.07
CA VAL A 152 15.23 26.27 -21.27
C VAL A 152 16.17 27.02 -20.31
N ARG A 153 17.03 26.29 -19.57
CA ARG A 153 18.03 26.89 -18.68
C ARG A 153 19.01 27.79 -19.45
N GLN A 154 19.56 27.30 -20.56
CA GLN A 154 20.55 28.02 -21.37
C GLN A 154 19.99 29.27 -22.09
N GLN A 155 18.78 29.19 -22.66
CA GLN A 155 18.23 30.25 -23.51
C GLN A 155 17.43 31.30 -22.75
N LEU A 156 16.76 30.91 -21.65
CA LEU A 156 15.88 31.80 -20.88
C LEU A 156 16.45 32.17 -19.50
N GLY A 157 17.52 31.50 -19.04
CA GLY A 157 18.08 31.72 -17.69
C GLY A 157 17.15 31.24 -16.56
N LEU A 158 16.23 30.32 -16.85
CA LEU A 158 15.23 29.81 -15.91
C LEU A 158 15.67 28.46 -15.33
N ASP A 159 16.29 28.50 -14.15
CA ASP A 159 16.86 27.34 -13.44
C ASP A 159 15.98 26.83 -12.27
N GLY A 160 14.79 27.42 -12.06
CA GLY A 160 13.94 27.12 -10.91
C GLY A 160 14.20 27.97 -9.67
N THR A 161 15.13 28.94 -9.71
CA THR A 161 15.38 29.88 -8.61
C THR A 161 14.08 30.53 -8.11
N GLY A 162 13.78 30.33 -6.82
CA GLY A 162 12.57 30.83 -6.17
C GLY A 162 11.37 29.88 -6.19
N VAL A 163 11.46 28.74 -6.88
CA VAL A 163 10.50 27.63 -6.83
C VAL A 163 10.87 26.68 -5.69
N ARG A 164 9.87 26.08 -5.05
CA ARG A 164 10.01 25.00 -4.06
C ARG A 164 9.30 23.75 -4.59
N VAL A 165 9.97 22.61 -4.60
CA VAL A 165 9.41 21.35 -5.11
C VAL A 165 9.43 20.28 -4.01
N GLY A 166 8.27 19.71 -3.72
CA GLY A 166 8.13 18.61 -2.78
C GLY A 166 8.02 17.25 -3.47
N VAL A 167 8.80 16.27 -3.03
CA VAL A 167 8.72 14.88 -3.49
C VAL A 167 8.08 14.01 -2.40
N VAL A 168 7.04 13.23 -2.75
CA VAL A 168 6.46 12.17 -1.92
C VAL A 168 6.87 10.82 -2.48
N SER A 169 7.70 10.07 -1.75
CA SER A 169 8.16 8.75 -2.21
C SER A 169 8.62 7.87 -1.05
N ASP A 170 9.52 6.92 -1.29
CA ASP A 170 9.80 5.80 -0.40
C ASP A 170 10.92 6.06 0.63
N GLY A 171 12.00 6.74 0.23
CA GLY A 171 13.08 7.20 1.11
C GLY A 171 14.18 8.01 0.41
N LEU A 172 15.16 8.46 1.21
CA LEU A 172 16.39 9.18 0.82
C LEU A 172 17.66 8.33 0.96
N LYS A 173 17.55 7.01 0.77
CA LYS A 173 18.70 6.09 0.86
C LYS A 173 19.79 6.49 -0.14
N GLY A 174 21.04 6.45 0.32
CA GLY A 174 22.21 6.81 -0.49
C GLY A 174 22.54 8.30 -0.48
N VAL A 175 21.65 9.18 0.00
CA VAL A 175 21.91 10.61 0.11
C VAL A 175 22.87 10.92 1.26
N PHE A 176 22.59 10.41 2.47
CA PHE A 176 23.30 10.79 3.71
C PHE A 176 24.20 9.69 4.27
N ALA A 177 25.41 10.05 4.68
CA ALA A 177 26.37 9.15 5.31
C ALA A 177 25.80 8.43 6.55
N ALA A 178 26.32 7.23 6.83
CA ALA A 178 26.04 6.47 8.06
C ALA A 178 27.09 6.77 9.15
N GLY A 179 26.88 6.25 10.37
CA GLY A 179 27.84 6.38 11.49
C GLY A 179 27.88 7.76 12.19
N CYS A 180 27.15 8.73 11.67
CA CYS A 180 26.91 10.05 12.25
C CYS A 180 25.62 10.09 13.10
N THR A 181 25.42 11.17 13.87
CA THR A 181 24.19 11.43 14.65
C THR A 181 23.61 12.82 14.37
N ALA A 182 24.46 13.86 14.30
CA ALA A 182 24.10 15.19 13.85
C ALA A 182 25.00 15.63 12.69
N GLN A 183 24.50 16.51 11.82
CA GLN A 183 25.20 17.02 10.64
C GLN A 183 25.75 15.89 9.75
N CYS A 184 24.96 14.84 9.53
CA CYS A 184 25.26 13.79 8.57
C CYS A 184 25.37 14.41 7.17
N LEU A 185 26.58 14.45 6.62
CA LEU A 185 26.85 14.96 5.27
C LEU A 185 26.49 13.91 4.20
N GLY A 186 26.78 14.21 2.94
CA GLY A 186 26.60 13.27 1.84
C GLY A 186 27.42 11.99 1.99
N VAL A 187 26.97 10.90 1.35
CA VAL A 187 27.80 9.70 1.14
C VAL A 187 28.95 10.04 0.20
N ASP A 188 30.15 9.51 0.45
CA ASP A 188 31.30 9.65 -0.45
C ASP A 188 30.96 9.12 -1.86
N GLY A 189 31.01 10.00 -2.86
CA GLY A 189 30.62 9.67 -4.24
C GLY A 189 29.11 9.51 -4.47
N GLY A 190 28.26 9.84 -3.48
CA GLY A 190 26.81 9.96 -3.65
C GLY A 190 26.38 11.29 -4.28
N PRO A 191 25.08 11.52 -4.47
CA PRO A 191 24.55 12.62 -5.30
C PRO A 191 24.91 14.04 -4.84
N MET A 192 25.15 14.24 -3.54
CA MET A 192 25.67 15.53 -3.01
C MET A 192 27.15 15.79 -3.34
N ALA A 193 27.92 14.76 -3.70
CA ALA A 193 29.34 14.85 -4.02
C ALA A 193 29.60 14.93 -5.53
N THR A 194 28.71 14.38 -6.34
CA THR A 194 28.68 14.54 -7.81
C THR A 194 28.07 15.88 -8.24
N GLY A 195 27.07 16.36 -7.51
CA GLY A 195 26.34 17.60 -7.80
C GLY A 195 24.89 17.37 -8.23
N ASP A 196 24.45 16.12 -8.32
CA ASP A 196 23.10 15.70 -8.72
C ASP A 196 22.04 16.07 -7.65
N LEU A 197 22.47 16.34 -6.40
CA LEU A 197 21.65 16.91 -5.34
C LEU A 197 22.33 18.06 -4.59
N PRO A 198 21.56 19.05 -4.09
CA PRO A 198 22.10 20.22 -3.40
C PRO A 198 22.55 19.89 -1.97
N ALA A 199 23.60 20.57 -1.51
CA ALA A 199 24.22 20.33 -0.21
C ALA A 199 23.21 20.41 0.96
N ALA A 200 23.06 19.31 1.68
CA ALA A 200 22.14 19.12 2.79
C ALA A 200 22.84 18.41 3.97
N SER A 201 22.16 18.36 5.11
CA SER A 201 22.63 17.68 6.32
C SER A 201 21.50 16.92 7.01
N GLY A 202 21.78 15.68 7.40
CA GLY A 202 20.85 14.80 8.10
C GLY A 202 21.05 14.77 9.61
N VAL A 203 20.04 14.30 10.33
CA VAL A 203 20.11 13.92 11.75
C VAL A 203 19.67 12.47 11.90
N ARG A 204 20.52 11.65 12.52
CA ARG A 204 20.27 10.23 12.82
C ARG A 204 20.09 10.03 14.32
N ASN A 205 19.11 9.22 14.70
CA ASN A 205 18.90 8.86 16.10
C ASN A 205 19.93 7.82 16.61
N ALA A 206 19.90 7.49 17.90
CA ALA A 206 20.85 6.55 18.51
C ALA A 206 20.79 5.10 17.98
N ARG A 207 19.85 4.76 17.10
CA ARG A 207 19.77 3.48 16.36
C ARG A 207 20.28 3.59 14.93
N GLY A 208 20.83 4.74 14.53
CA GLY A 208 21.33 5.02 13.18
C GLY A 208 20.27 5.45 12.16
N VAL A 209 18.98 5.39 12.50
CA VAL A 209 17.86 5.77 11.61
C VAL A 209 17.90 7.27 11.32
N LEU A 210 17.81 7.66 10.04
CA LEU A 210 17.73 9.05 9.61
C LEU A 210 16.34 9.62 9.92
N THR A 211 16.25 10.60 10.82
CA THR A 211 14.96 11.13 11.31
C THR A 211 14.58 12.50 10.71
N SER A 212 15.54 13.23 10.15
CA SER A 212 15.28 14.47 9.42
C SER A 212 16.44 14.86 8.50
N ALA A 213 16.15 15.72 7.52
CA ALA A 213 17.14 16.39 6.68
C ALA A 213 16.84 17.90 6.58
N ALA A 214 17.89 18.72 6.50
CA ALA A 214 17.79 20.17 6.31
C ALA A 214 18.98 20.72 5.50
N GLY A 215 18.78 21.86 4.83
CA GLY A 215 19.75 22.46 3.90
C GLY A 215 19.13 22.57 2.52
N GLY A 216 19.81 22.09 1.48
CA GLY A 216 19.26 21.98 0.12
C GLY A 216 18.05 21.04 0.01
N ILE A 217 17.93 20.07 0.92
CA ILE A 217 16.81 19.13 1.03
C ILE A 217 16.19 19.25 2.43
N ILE A 218 14.89 19.54 2.49
CA ILE A 218 14.09 19.59 3.74
C ILE A 218 13.26 18.31 3.84
N GLY A 219 13.73 17.33 4.62
CA GLY A 219 13.15 15.99 4.67
C GLY A 219 12.46 15.64 5.99
N ARG A 220 11.24 15.10 5.92
CA ARG A 220 10.43 14.66 7.07
C ARG A 220 9.76 13.31 6.83
N SER A 221 9.90 12.38 7.78
CA SER A 221 9.19 11.09 7.74
C SER A 221 7.80 11.16 8.37
N PHE A 222 6.85 10.44 7.76
CA PHE A 222 5.53 10.09 8.29
C PHE A 222 5.38 8.57 8.47
N GLN A 223 6.48 7.82 8.39
CA GLN A 223 6.53 6.40 8.76
C GLN A 223 6.53 6.25 10.29
N ALA A 224 5.94 5.17 10.81
CA ALA A 224 5.76 5.00 12.26
C ALA A 224 7.08 4.79 13.03
N ASN A 225 8.17 4.45 12.33
CA ASN A 225 9.54 4.37 12.86
C ASN A 225 10.31 5.71 12.79
N GLY A 226 9.76 6.72 12.11
CA GLY A 226 10.42 7.98 11.80
C GLY A 226 11.60 7.88 10.81
N ASP A 227 11.70 6.79 10.04
CA ASP A 227 12.79 6.60 9.07
C ASP A 227 12.55 7.38 7.78
N LEU A 228 13.55 8.16 7.37
CA LEU A 228 13.58 8.94 6.15
C LEU A 228 14.30 8.22 5.00
N GLU A 229 15.03 7.14 5.27
CA GLU A 229 15.68 6.29 4.24
C GLU A 229 14.77 5.16 3.72
N GLY A 230 13.58 4.98 4.31
CA GLY A 230 12.57 4.03 3.83
C GLY A 230 13.01 2.57 3.86
N LEU A 231 13.96 2.23 4.73
CA LEU A 231 14.73 0.99 4.65
C LEU A 231 13.85 -0.25 4.88
N PRO A 232 14.14 -1.37 4.17
CA PRO A 232 13.48 -2.63 4.46
C PRO A 232 13.66 -3.09 5.92
N PRO A 233 12.71 -3.86 6.49
CA PRO A 233 13.01 -4.62 7.69
C PRO A 233 14.19 -5.57 7.43
N ALA A 234 15.16 -5.59 8.35
CA ALA A 234 16.32 -6.47 8.27
C ALA A 234 15.97 -7.96 8.50
N THR A 235 14.86 -8.22 9.21
CA THR A 235 14.40 -9.57 9.58
C THR A 235 12.87 -9.66 9.47
N PRO A 236 12.32 -10.57 8.65
CA PRO A 236 13.00 -11.26 7.55
C PRO A 236 13.52 -10.25 6.51
N ALA A 237 14.68 -10.52 5.92
CA ALA A 237 15.30 -9.59 4.97
C ALA A 237 14.46 -9.44 3.69
N CYS A 238 13.78 -8.29 3.55
CA CYS A 238 12.90 -7.97 2.41
C CYS A 238 13.50 -6.87 1.51
N SER A 239 14.73 -7.07 1.06
CA SER A 239 15.46 -6.10 0.22
C SER A 239 15.49 -6.49 -1.25
N PHE A 240 14.83 -5.71 -2.11
CA PHE A 240 15.18 -5.61 -3.53
C PHE A 240 16.23 -4.51 -3.74
N GLN A 241 16.98 -4.57 -4.85
CA GLN A 241 17.90 -3.49 -5.25
C GLN A 241 17.10 -2.21 -5.53
N GLY A 242 17.59 -1.05 -5.09
CA GLY A 242 16.85 0.23 -5.16
C GLY A 242 16.03 0.56 -3.90
N ALA A 243 15.36 -0.40 -3.26
CA ALA A 243 14.42 -0.17 -2.14
C ALA A 243 14.88 0.88 -1.10
N GLY A 244 14.14 1.98 -0.95
CA GLY A 244 14.47 3.15 -0.12
C GLY A 244 15.06 4.35 -0.88
N ALA A 245 15.32 4.24 -2.19
CA ALA A 245 16.00 5.25 -3.00
C ALA A 245 15.16 5.86 -4.14
N GLU A 246 13.86 5.55 -4.25
CA GLU A 246 13.01 6.14 -5.29
C GLU A 246 12.87 7.66 -5.09
N GLY A 247 12.78 8.10 -3.82
CA GLY A 247 12.79 9.50 -3.44
C GLY A 247 14.09 10.22 -3.75
N THR A 248 15.22 9.52 -3.65
CA THR A 248 16.53 10.01 -4.09
C THR A 248 16.52 10.29 -5.60
N ALA A 249 16.13 9.31 -6.42
CA ALA A 249 16.12 9.43 -7.88
C ALA A 249 15.13 10.49 -8.39
N LEU A 250 13.96 10.62 -7.76
CA LEU A 250 12.99 11.68 -8.07
C LEU A 250 13.54 13.08 -7.76
N LEU A 251 14.29 13.23 -6.66
CA LEU A 251 14.91 14.51 -6.31
C LEU A 251 16.06 14.86 -7.27
N GLU A 252 16.84 13.87 -7.73
CA GLU A 252 17.88 14.05 -8.75
C GLU A 252 17.25 14.56 -10.07
N ILE A 253 16.20 13.89 -10.57
CA ILE A 253 15.46 14.33 -11.78
C ILE A 253 14.90 15.75 -11.64
N VAL A 254 14.36 16.12 -10.47
CA VAL A 254 13.87 17.48 -10.21
C VAL A 254 15.01 18.49 -10.18
N HIS A 255 16.16 18.13 -9.62
CA HIS A 255 17.35 19.00 -9.54
C HIS A 255 18.03 19.18 -10.91
N ASP A 256 18.13 18.14 -11.72
CA ASP A 256 18.64 18.23 -13.10
C ASP A 256 17.82 19.23 -13.92
N ILE A 257 16.49 19.14 -13.85
CA ILE A 257 15.56 20.03 -14.54
C ILE A 257 15.65 21.46 -13.97
N ALA A 258 15.68 21.60 -12.64
CA ALA A 258 15.53 22.87 -11.91
C ALA A 258 16.52 23.01 -10.74
N PRO A 259 17.83 23.19 -10.98
CA PRO A 259 18.87 23.18 -9.94
C PRO A 259 18.84 24.40 -9.00
N GLY A 260 18.13 25.47 -9.36
CA GLY A 260 17.85 26.61 -8.48
C GLY A 260 16.65 26.41 -7.54
N ALA A 261 15.89 25.31 -7.71
CA ALA A 261 14.73 25.03 -6.89
C ALA A 261 15.12 24.52 -5.48
N LYS A 262 14.31 24.86 -4.48
CA LYS A 262 14.46 24.32 -3.12
C LYS A 262 13.71 23.01 -3.00
N LEU A 263 14.39 21.96 -2.53
CA LEU A 263 13.83 20.63 -2.47
C LEU A 263 13.26 20.30 -1.09
N SER A 264 12.07 19.73 -1.06
CA SER A 264 11.44 19.14 0.13
C SER A 264 11.14 17.66 -0.12
N PHE A 265 11.18 16.84 0.93
CA PHE A 265 10.89 15.41 0.83
C PHE A 265 10.00 14.92 1.96
N ALA A 266 9.08 14.01 1.64
CA ALA A 266 8.36 13.23 2.63
C ALA A 266 8.20 11.76 2.22
N ASN A 267 8.46 10.85 3.15
CA ASN A 267 8.09 9.44 3.01
C ASN A 267 7.05 9.02 4.06
N PHE A 268 6.41 7.88 3.81
CA PHE A 268 5.15 7.47 4.45
C PHE A 268 4.94 5.95 4.25
N ASP A 269 3.82 5.42 4.74
CA ASP A 269 3.53 3.97 4.77
C ASP A 269 2.14 3.55 4.25
N THR A 270 1.11 4.33 4.59
CA THR A 270 -0.32 4.06 4.35
C THR A 270 -0.97 5.24 3.65
N ASP A 271 -2.20 5.10 3.12
CA ASP A 271 -2.92 6.22 2.50
C ASP A 271 -3.15 7.39 3.47
N LEU A 272 -3.38 7.11 4.76
CA LEU A 272 -3.50 8.16 5.77
C LEU A 272 -2.17 8.85 6.11
N ALA A 273 -1.03 8.13 6.06
CA ALA A 273 0.29 8.75 6.19
C ALA A 273 0.70 9.54 4.92
N PHE A 274 0.30 9.08 3.73
CA PHE A 274 0.46 9.80 2.46
C PHE A 274 -0.28 11.14 2.50
N ASN A 275 -1.52 11.15 2.97
CA ASN A 275 -2.31 12.37 3.13
C ASN A 275 -1.60 13.40 4.04
N GLN A 276 -0.97 12.95 5.13
CA GLN A 276 -0.15 13.83 5.98
C GLN A 276 1.11 14.34 5.28
N ALA A 277 1.79 13.51 4.50
CA ALA A 277 2.95 13.89 3.69
C ALA A 277 2.61 14.93 2.62
N VAL A 278 1.54 14.70 1.84
CA VAL A 278 1.01 15.64 0.85
C VAL A 278 0.64 16.98 1.50
N ASN A 279 -0.08 16.96 2.63
CA ASN A 279 -0.49 18.19 3.30
C ASN A 279 0.69 18.99 3.86
N PHE A 280 1.75 18.32 4.35
CA PHE A 280 2.99 18.96 4.80
C PHE A 280 3.76 19.62 3.65
N LEU A 281 3.87 18.94 2.50
CA LEU A 281 4.55 19.51 1.34
C LEU A 281 3.73 20.65 0.70
N ALA A 282 2.41 20.49 0.57
CA ALA A 282 1.52 21.51 0.02
C ALA A 282 1.54 22.81 0.85
N ALA A 283 1.61 22.71 2.18
CA ALA A 283 1.76 23.87 3.07
C ALA A 283 3.06 24.68 2.88
N SER A 284 4.02 24.19 2.09
CA SER A 284 5.38 24.76 2.03
C SER A 284 6.04 24.78 0.65
N ASN A 285 5.49 24.13 -0.38
CA ASN A 285 6.08 24.02 -1.72
C ASN A 285 5.18 24.66 -2.79
N ASP A 286 5.74 24.95 -3.96
CA ASP A 286 5.01 25.50 -5.11
C ASP A 286 4.57 24.39 -6.10
N VAL A 287 5.24 23.24 -6.08
CA VAL A 287 4.93 22.03 -6.85
C VAL A 287 5.10 20.82 -5.94
N VAL A 288 4.27 19.79 -6.11
CA VAL A 288 4.44 18.48 -5.46
C VAL A 288 4.41 17.36 -6.51
N VAL A 289 5.23 16.32 -6.33
CA VAL A 289 5.30 15.13 -7.20
C VAL A 289 5.36 13.82 -6.39
N ASP A 290 4.75 12.76 -6.90
CA ASP A 290 4.79 11.40 -6.32
C ASP A 290 4.94 10.29 -7.38
N ASP A 291 5.47 9.13 -6.97
CA ASP A 291 5.50 7.87 -7.74
C ASP A 291 4.48 6.83 -7.25
N ILE A 292 3.36 7.23 -6.64
CA ILE A 292 2.66 6.38 -5.67
C ILE A 292 1.34 5.83 -6.20
N GLY A 293 1.13 4.52 -6.01
CA GLY A 293 -0.11 3.83 -6.32
C GLY A 293 -0.79 3.22 -5.09
N PHE A 294 -2.13 3.27 -5.08
CA PHE A 294 -2.97 2.58 -4.10
C PHE A 294 -3.99 1.69 -4.82
N PHE A 295 -4.24 0.51 -4.25
CA PHE A 295 -5.23 -0.46 -4.74
C PHE A 295 -6.17 -0.85 -3.60
N GLY A 296 -7.42 -1.19 -3.92
CA GLY A 296 -8.46 -1.44 -2.91
C GLY A 296 -9.05 -0.16 -2.30
N GLU A 297 -9.07 0.93 -3.06
CA GLU A 297 -9.70 2.21 -2.74
C GLU A 297 -10.50 2.70 -3.98
N PRO A 298 -11.42 3.69 -3.87
CA PRO A 298 -12.23 4.15 -5.00
C PRO A 298 -11.43 4.78 -6.16
N TYR A 299 -11.56 4.24 -7.38
CA TYR A 299 -10.91 4.76 -8.60
C TYR A 299 -11.69 5.89 -9.29
N ASP A 300 -12.87 6.26 -8.77
CA ASP A 300 -13.72 7.36 -9.27
C ASP A 300 -13.28 8.75 -8.76
N GLY A 301 -12.12 8.84 -8.09
CA GLY A 301 -11.64 10.05 -7.43
C GLY A 301 -12.19 10.29 -6.02
N THR A 302 -13.06 9.42 -5.50
CA THR A 302 -13.62 9.56 -4.13
C THR A 302 -12.78 8.92 -3.02
N SER A 303 -11.60 8.36 -3.35
CA SER A 303 -10.64 7.78 -2.39
C SER A 303 -10.13 8.79 -1.34
N SER A 304 -9.44 8.27 -0.31
CA SER A 304 -8.85 9.12 0.74
C SER A 304 -7.77 10.02 0.13
N VAL A 305 -6.87 9.39 -0.61
CA VAL A 305 -5.77 9.92 -1.40
C VAL A 305 -6.25 11.02 -2.36
N SER A 306 -7.20 10.70 -3.23
CA SER A 306 -7.68 11.63 -4.27
C SER A 306 -8.38 12.84 -3.65
N ARG A 307 -9.26 12.64 -2.64
CA ARG A 307 -9.96 13.76 -2.00
C ARG A 307 -9.04 14.63 -1.14
N ASN A 308 -8.07 14.05 -0.42
CA ASN A 308 -7.08 14.82 0.33
C ASN A 308 -6.20 15.64 -0.61
N THR A 309 -5.67 15.03 -1.67
CA THR A 309 -4.81 15.70 -2.65
C THR A 309 -5.55 16.81 -3.38
N ALA A 310 -6.80 16.59 -3.76
CA ALA A 310 -7.67 17.63 -4.32
C ALA A 310 -7.94 18.78 -3.33
N ALA A 311 -8.12 18.49 -2.04
CA ALA A 311 -8.28 19.52 -1.01
C ALA A 311 -6.99 20.32 -0.76
N ALA A 312 -5.82 19.66 -0.78
CA ALA A 312 -4.51 20.31 -0.66
C ALA A 312 -4.21 21.21 -1.87
N LEU A 313 -4.51 20.73 -3.08
CA LEU A 313 -4.43 21.50 -4.33
C LEU A 313 -5.28 22.79 -4.30
N ASN A 314 -6.50 22.71 -3.75
CA ASN A 314 -7.45 23.82 -3.70
C ASN A 314 -7.39 24.62 -2.38
N ASN A 315 -6.32 24.45 -1.58
CA ASN A 315 -6.16 25.19 -0.33
C ASN A 315 -5.79 26.66 -0.62
N ALA A 316 -6.69 27.59 -0.30
CA ALA A 316 -6.48 29.02 -0.56
C ALA A 316 -5.36 29.67 0.28
N ASP A 317 -5.01 29.09 1.43
CA ASP A 317 -3.91 29.59 2.28
C ASP A 317 -2.54 29.13 1.75
N PHE A 318 -2.49 27.97 1.09
CA PHE A 318 -1.27 27.34 0.58
C PHE A 318 -1.47 26.73 -0.83
N PRO A 319 -1.81 27.54 -1.86
CA PRO A 319 -2.11 27.02 -3.19
C PRO A 319 -0.83 26.59 -3.91
N ILE A 320 -0.66 25.29 -4.13
CA ILE A 320 0.40 24.78 -5.02
C ILE A 320 0.00 24.98 -6.49
N ARG A 321 0.99 25.21 -7.35
CA ARG A 321 0.80 25.53 -8.77
C ARG A 321 0.56 24.30 -9.64
N ALA A 322 1.09 23.15 -9.23
CA ALA A 322 0.92 21.87 -9.89
C ALA A 322 1.10 20.70 -8.92
N TYR A 323 0.46 19.58 -9.23
CA TYR A 323 0.66 18.28 -8.60
C TYR A 323 0.86 17.25 -9.70
N PHE A 324 1.86 16.39 -9.58
CA PHE A 324 2.18 15.34 -10.54
C PHE A 324 2.21 13.97 -9.85
N THR A 325 1.62 12.95 -10.46
CA THR A 325 1.61 11.57 -9.95
C THR A 325 1.87 10.59 -11.09
N SER A 326 2.41 9.41 -10.78
CA SER A 326 2.61 8.35 -11.76
C SER A 326 1.27 7.81 -12.31
N GLY A 327 1.24 7.47 -13.60
CA GLY A 327 0.07 6.83 -14.22
C GLY A 327 -0.15 5.36 -13.83
N GLY A 328 0.65 4.82 -12.90
CA GLY A 328 0.81 3.38 -12.70
C GLY A 328 1.64 2.72 -13.80
N ASN A 329 2.14 1.52 -13.51
CA ASN A 329 2.88 0.70 -14.48
C ASN A 329 2.03 -0.49 -15.00
N ASP A 330 0.82 -0.65 -14.44
CA ASP A 330 -0.04 -1.83 -14.50
C ASP A 330 -0.97 -1.79 -15.74
N ALA A 331 -0.39 -1.69 -16.93
CA ALA A 331 -1.13 -1.38 -18.16
C ALA A 331 -2.00 -2.54 -18.70
N ASP A 332 -1.39 -3.66 -19.11
CA ASP A 332 -2.10 -4.85 -19.62
C ASP A 332 -2.54 -5.76 -18.46
N GLU A 333 -2.77 -5.16 -17.30
CA GLU A 333 -2.59 -5.78 -15.99
C GLU A 333 -3.83 -5.51 -15.15
N HIS A 334 -4.99 -5.80 -15.71
CA HIS A 334 -6.26 -5.79 -15.03
C HIS A 334 -7.28 -6.58 -15.84
N TYR A 335 -8.42 -6.86 -15.23
CA TYR A 335 -9.62 -7.24 -15.95
C TYR A 335 -10.73 -6.31 -15.48
N ILE A 336 -11.35 -5.55 -16.37
CA ILE A 336 -12.53 -4.74 -16.04
C ILE A 336 -13.73 -5.23 -16.86
N GLY A 337 -14.89 -5.30 -16.21
CA GLY A 337 -16.13 -5.74 -16.82
C GLY A 337 -17.22 -5.91 -15.76
N THR A 338 -18.48 -5.87 -16.18
CA THR A 338 -19.61 -6.28 -15.33
C THR A 338 -19.56 -7.79 -15.11
N TYR A 339 -19.92 -8.29 -13.92
CA TYR A 339 -20.00 -9.73 -13.71
C TYR A 339 -21.02 -10.39 -14.64
N ALA A 340 -20.61 -11.56 -15.12
CA ALA A 340 -21.46 -12.49 -15.82
C ALA A 340 -21.20 -13.88 -15.22
N SER A 341 -22.27 -14.61 -14.89
CA SER A 341 -22.13 -15.99 -14.44
C SER A 341 -21.57 -16.84 -15.58
N SER A 342 -20.40 -17.45 -15.38
CA SER A 342 -19.81 -18.43 -16.30
C SER A 342 -20.67 -19.70 -16.51
N GLY A 343 -21.68 -19.90 -15.65
CA GLY A 343 -22.45 -21.14 -15.58
C GLY A 343 -21.76 -22.23 -14.77
N VAL A 344 -20.49 -22.03 -14.40
CA VAL A 344 -19.69 -22.92 -13.55
C VAL A 344 -19.81 -22.50 -12.08
N ASP A 345 -19.83 -23.50 -11.22
CA ASP A 345 -19.92 -23.38 -9.77
C ASP A 345 -18.60 -23.83 -9.11
N GLY A 346 -18.20 -23.15 -8.04
CA GLY A 346 -16.94 -23.41 -7.32
C GLY A 346 -16.81 -24.80 -6.67
N THR A 347 -17.91 -25.57 -6.56
CA THR A 347 -17.96 -26.92 -5.95
C THR A 347 -16.92 -27.92 -6.46
N THR A 348 -16.38 -27.73 -7.67
CA THR A 348 -15.37 -28.62 -8.26
C THR A 348 -13.92 -28.27 -7.87
N ILE A 349 -13.69 -27.16 -7.16
CA ILE A 349 -12.36 -26.65 -6.80
C ILE A 349 -12.02 -27.03 -5.36
N ALA A 350 -10.96 -27.84 -5.19
CA ALA A 350 -10.55 -28.31 -3.88
C ALA A 350 -9.99 -27.16 -3.01
N GLY A 351 -10.74 -26.80 -1.97
CA GLY A 351 -10.40 -25.74 -1.02
C GLY A 351 -11.45 -24.63 -0.90
N ILE A 352 -12.41 -24.54 -1.82
CA ILE A 352 -13.55 -23.63 -1.70
C ILE A 352 -14.59 -24.26 -0.76
N ALA A 353 -14.79 -23.65 0.41
CA ALA A 353 -15.74 -24.15 1.42
C ALA A 353 -17.18 -23.70 1.18
N ASN A 354 -17.37 -22.46 0.70
CA ASN A 354 -18.66 -21.85 0.38
C ASN A 354 -18.71 -21.55 -1.13
N PRO A 355 -19.00 -22.53 -1.99
CA PRO A 355 -18.91 -22.34 -3.44
C PRO A 355 -20.01 -21.44 -3.98
N GLY A 356 -19.60 -20.45 -4.78
CA GLY A 356 -20.46 -19.57 -5.55
C GLY A 356 -20.33 -19.78 -7.07
N ARG A 357 -21.12 -19.02 -7.84
CA ARG A 357 -21.06 -18.98 -9.31
C ARG A 357 -19.84 -18.18 -9.77
N LEU A 358 -18.91 -18.84 -10.45
CA LEU A 358 -17.67 -18.23 -10.92
C LEU A 358 -17.93 -17.18 -12.01
N HIS A 359 -17.18 -16.08 -11.99
CA HIS A 359 -17.25 -15.02 -13.00
C HIS A 359 -16.76 -15.51 -14.37
N LEU A 360 -17.39 -15.02 -15.44
CA LEU A 360 -16.99 -15.27 -16.82
C LEU A 360 -15.96 -14.22 -17.28
N PHE A 361 -14.69 -14.57 -17.17
CA PHE A 361 -13.62 -13.82 -17.80
C PHE A 361 -13.69 -14.08 -19.32
N GLN A 362 -13.98 -13.03 -20.07
CA GLN A 362 -14.01 -13.06 -21.54
C GLN A 362 -13.71 -11.67 -22.08
N ARG A 363 -13.21 -11.63 -23.32
CA ARG A 363 -13.01 -10.39 -24.07
C ARG A 363 -14.33 -9.68 -24.38
N ALA A 364 -14.37 -8.36 -24.16
CA ALA A 364 -15.42 -7.45 -24.59
C ALA A 364 -14.98 -6.65 -25.84
N ALA A 365 -15.76 -5.65 -26.26
CA ALA A 365 -15.42 -4.81 -27.42
C ALA A 365 -14.24 -3.86 -27.14
N ASP A 366 -14.08 -3.48 -25.87
CA ASP A 366 -13.16 -2.50 -25.30
C ASP A 366 -12.00 -3.12 -24.51
N THR A 367 -12.05 -4.43 -24.22
CA THR A 367 -10.96 -5.17 -23.53
C THR A 367 -10.16 -6.06 -24.48
N THR A 368 -8.95 -6.44 -24.05
CA THR A 368 -8.03 -7.31 -24.79
C THR A 368 -7.76 -8.59 -24.00
N ASP A 369 -7.99 -9.74 -24.62
CA ASP A 369 -7.52 -11.04 -24.13
C ASP A 369 -6.11 -11.27 -24.67
N VAL A 370 -5.11 -10.85 -23.89
CA VAL A 370 -3.69 -10.87 -24.31
C VAL A 370 -3.07 -12.27 -24.34
N LEU A 371 -3.75 -13.28 -23.78
CA LEU A 371 -3.30 -14.67 -23.75
C LEU A 371 -4.11 -15.58 -24.69
N GLY A 372 -5.24 -15.12 -25.22
CA GLY A 372 -6.12 -15.89 -26.11
C GLY A 372 -6.89 -16.99 -25.38
N LEU A 373 -7.23 -16.79 -24.10
CA LEU A 373 -7.93 -17.78 -23.26
C LEU A 373 -9.37 -18.06 -23.75
N GLY A 374 -9.99 -17.08 -24.40
CA GLY A 374 -11.43 -17.09 -24.69
C GLY A 374 -12.28 -17.00 -23.41
N PRO A 375 -13.56 -17.40 -23.46
CA PRO A 375 -14.43 -17.38 -22.28
C PRO A 375 -14.03 -18.47 -21.27
N GLN A 376 -13.63 -18.05 -20.06
CA GLN A 376 -13.20 -18.93 -18.97
C GLN A 376 -13.88 -18.56 -17.63
N PRO A 377 -14.08 -19.52 -16.71
CA PRO A 377 -14.54 -19.25 -15.34
C PRO A 377 -13.42 -18.77 -14.39
N TYR A 378 -12.27 -18.37 -14.93
CA TYR A 378 -11.07 -17.90 -14.22
C TYR A 378 -10.22 -17.00 -15.15
N ASN A 379 -9.31 -16.22 -14.58
CA ASN A 379 -8.20 -15.60 -15.32
C ASN A 379 -6.89 -16.35 -14.96
N VAL A 380 -5.72 -16.03 -15.55
CA VAL A 380 -4.46 -16.72 -15.18
C VAL A 380 -3.29 -15.77 -14.94
N ILE A 381 -2.39 -16.19 -14.04
CA ILE A 381 -1.07 -15.61 -13.82
C ILE A 381 0.00 -16.71 -13.80
N SER A 382 1.25 -16.38 -14.12
CA SER A 382 2.40 -17.30 -14.02
C SER A 382 3.40 -16.75 -13.03
N LEU A 383 3.69 -17.48 -11.96
CA LEU A 383 4.64 -17.05 -10.92
C LEU A 383 5.90 -17.95 -10.96
N PRO A 384 7.11 -17.39 -11.10
CA PRO A 384 8.35 -18.15 -10.95
C PRO A 384 8.53 -18.62 -9.50
N GLN A 385 9.54 -19.45 -9.25
CA GLN A 385 9.95 -19.77 -7.88
C GLN A 385 10.37 -18.49 -7.14
N ASN A 386 9.82 -18.31 -5.92
CA ASN A 386 9.85 -17.09 -5.11
C ASN A 386 9.20 -15.86 -5.77
N GLY A 387 8.40 -16.03 -6.82
CA GLY A 387 7.57 -14.98 -7.39
C GLY A 387 6.43 -14.59 -6.44
N GLU A 388 6.30 -13.30 -6.16
CA GLU A 388 5.24 -12.72 -5.33
C GLU A 388 4.13 -12.15 -6.22
N VAL A 389 2.88 -12.27 -5.75
CA VAL A 389 1.73 -11.53 -6.30
C VAL A 389 0.89 -10.97 -5.16
N ALA A 390 0.36 -9.78 -5.39
CA ALA A 390 -0.61 -9.11 -4.52
C ALA A 390 -1.81 -8.71 -5.39
N ILE A 391 -2.93 -9.41 -5.21
CA ILE A 391 -4.12 -9.40 -6.06
C ILE A 391 -5.21 -8.56 -5.37
N PHE A 392 -5.91 -7.73 -6.12
CA PHE A 392 -7.03 -6.93 -5.62
C PHE A 392 -8.30 -7.17 -6.42
N LEU A 393 -9.42 -7.27 -5.72
CA LEU A 393 -10.76 -7.45 -6.27
C LEU A 393 -11.67 -6.38 -5.64
N SER A 394 -11.81 -5.21 -6.29
CA SER A 394 -12.58 -4.03 -5.87
C SER A 394 -13.75 -3.68 -6.81
N TRP A 395 -14.92 -3.25 -6.29
CA TRP A 395 -16.17 -3.24 -7.06
C TRP A 395 -17.13 -2.04 -6.85
N ASN A 396 -18.26 -2.04 -7.57
CA ASN A 396 -19.12 -0.86 -7.78
C ASN A 396 -20.24 -0.64 -6.73
N ASP A 397 -20.18 -1.24 -5.55
CA ASP A 397 -20.98 -0.77 -4.41
C ASP A 397 -20.31 0.47 -3.80
N PRO A 398 -21.03 1.31 -3.04
CA PRO A 398 -20.42 2.42 -2.33
C PRO A 398 -19.42 1.93 -1.26
N PHE A 399 -18.24 2.55 -1.20
CA PHE A 399 -17.24 2.28 -0.16
C PHE A 399 -17.79 2.54 1.26
N GLY A 400 -17.43 1.67 2.20
CA GLY A 400 -18.02 1.63 3.54
C GLY A 400 -19.50 1.24 3.61
N ALA A 401 -20.10 0.69 2.55
CA ALA A 401 -21.50 0.26 2.51
C ALA A 401 -21.77 -0.95 1.59
N SER A 402 -20.77 -1.77 1.27
CA SER A 402 -20.93 -2.92 0.35
C SER A 402 -21.93 -3.94 0.91
N SER A 403 -22.97 -4.21 0.13
CA SER A 403 -24.18 -4.96 0.48
C SER A 403 -24.26 -6.35 -0.16
N ASN A 404 -23.35 -6.64 -1.10
CA ASN A 404 -23.19 -7.95 -1.71
C ASN A 404 -21.77 -8.48 -1.44
N ASN A 405 -21.66 -9.80 -1.26
CA ASN A 405 -20.45 -10.50 -0.82
C ASN A 405 -19.78 -11.23 -2.00
N TYR A 406 -18.46 -11.08 -2.17
CA TYR A 406 -17.71 -11.82 -3.19
C TYR A 406 -16.41 -12.38 -2.65
N ASP A 407 -16.09 -13.59 -3.07
CA ASP A 407 -14.89 -14.30 -2.68
C ASP A 407 -13.83 -14.23 -3.78
N LEU A 408 -12.58 -14.02 -3.38
CA LEU A 408 -11.39 -14.10 -4.22
C LEU A 408 -10.62 -15.39 -3.90
N TYR A 409 -10.30 -16.19 -4.91
CA TYR A 409 -9.49 -17.39 -4.78
C TYR A 409 -8.28 -17.33 -5.69
N LEU A 410 -7.19 -17.98 -5.26
CA LEU A 410 -6.03 -18.29 -6.10
C LEU A 410 -5.80 -19.80 -6.08
N VAL A 411 -5.97 -20.43 -7.22
CA VAL A 411 -5.91 -21.88 -7.43
C VAL A 411 -4.63 -22.22 -8.19
N GLN A 412 -3.79 -23.07 -7.63
CA GLN A 412 -2.59 -23.55 -8.31
C GLN A 412 -2.94 -24.57 -9.40
N GLN A 413 -2.48 -24.34 -10.64
CA GLN A 413 -2.83 -25.15 -11.80
C GLN A 413 -2.31 -26.60 -11.69
N SER A 414 -1.08 -26.82 -11.22
CA SER A 414 -0.51 -28.17 -11.12
C SER A 414 -1.16 -29.07 -10.07
N THR A 415 -1.77 -28.49 -9.03
CA THR A 415 -2.40 -29.24 -7.92
C THR A 415 -3.94 -29.21 -7.94
N GLY A 416 -4.54 -28.26 -8.67
CA GLY A 416 -5.98 -28.03 -8.73
C GLY A 416 -6.59 -27.53 -7.41
N ARG A 417 -5.77 -26.99 -6.50
CA ARG A 417 -6.16 -26.58 -5.15
C ARG A 417 -6.07 -25.08 -4.94
N VAL A 418 -6.95 -24.55 -4.11
CA VAL A 418 -6.81 -23.21 -3.53
C VAL A 418 -5.50 -23.16 -2.73
N VAL A 419 -4.64 -22.18 -3.02
CA VAL A 419 -3.39 -21.91 -2.30
C VAL A 419 -3.41 -20.58 -1.54
N ALA A 420 -4.31 -19.66 -1.92
CA ALA A 420 -4.67 -18.49 -1.14
C ALA A 420 -6.13 -18.10 -1.42
N SER A 421 -6.76 -17.39 -0.49
CA SER A 421 -8.14 -16.90 -0.61
C SER A 421 -8.32 -15.64 0.20
N SER A 422 -9.31 -14.84 -0.19
CA SER A 422 -9.85 -13.71 0.58
C SER A 422 -11.38 -13.86 0.48
N THR A 423 -12.03 -14.05 1.63
CA THR A 423 -13.46 -14.39 1.73
C THR A 423 -14.08 -13.56 2.85
N ASP A 424 -13.81 -12.25 2.84
CA ASP A 424 -14.24 -11.35 3.89
C ASP A 424 -15.74 -11.02 3.74
N VAL A 425 -16.41 -10.66 4.84
CA VAL A 425 -17.88 -10.55 4.84
C VAL A 425 -18.35 -9.11 4.58
N GLN A 426 -18.93 -8.86 3.41
CA GLN A 426 -19.63 -7.60 3.10
C GLN A 426 -21.14 -7.76 3.29
N ASN A 427 -21.67 -7.13 4.34
CA ASN A 427 -23.06 -7.23 4.80
C ASN A 427 -23.77 -5.88 4.96
N GLY A 428 -23.29 -4.85 4.26
CA GLY A 428 -23.87 -3.50 4.21
C GLY A 428 -23.07 -2.41 4.93
N ARG A 429 -21.85 -2.71 5.43
CA ARG A 429 -21.00 -1.73 6.17
C ARG A 429 -19.53 -1.71 5.79
N GLN A 430 -19.07 -2.70 5.04
CA GLN A 430 -17.67 -2.95 4.71
C GLN A 430 -17.30 -2.30 3.38
N ASP A 431 -16.01 -2.25 3.08
CA ASP A 431 -15.52 -1.80 1.78
C ASP A 431 -15.78 -2.86 0.69
N PRO A 432 -16.05 -2.45 -0.56
CA PRO A 432 -16.25 -3.31 -1.71
C PRO A 432 -14.91 -3.85 -2.23
N VAL A 433 -14.18 -4.62 -1.41
CA VAL A 433 -12.82 -5.09 -1.68
C VAL A 433 -12.52 -6.46 -1.04
N GLU A 434 -11.97 -7.38 -1.84
CA GLU A 434 -11.16 -8.52 -1.41
C GLU A 434 -9.70 -8.35 -1.87
N SER A 435 -8.74 -9.03 -1.21
CA SER A 435 -7.35 -9.05 -1.69
C SER A 435 -6.53 -10.25 -1.22
N ILE A 436 -5.75 -10.85 -2.10
CA ILE A 436 -4.81 -11.93 -1.79
C ILE A 436 -3.37 -11.41 -1.83
N ASP A 437 -2.52 -11.87 -0.91
CA ASP A 437 -1.06 -11.83 -1.04
C ASP A 437 -0.53 -13.26 -1.06
N PHE A 438 0.40 -13.57 -1.97
CA PHE A 438 0.92 -14.93 -2.15
C PHE A 438 2.34 -14.93 -2.73
N VAL A 439 3.21 -15.78 -2.18
CA VAL A 439 4.56 -16.06 -2.70
C VAL A 439 4.62 -17.52 -3.17
N ASN A 440 4.91 -17.74 -4.45
CA ASN A 440 5.12 -19.09 -4.98
C ASN A 440 6.45 -19.68 -4.49
N ARG A 441 6.41 -20.44 -3.39
CA ARG A 441 7.57 -21.13 -2.81
C ARG A 441 7.95 -22.41 -3.56
N GLY A 442 7.10 -22.88 -4.47
CA GLY A 442 7.31 -24.07 -5.29
C GLY A 442 8.18 -23.81 -6.52
N ALA A 443 8.14 -24.73 -7.49
CA ALA A 443 8.64 -24.46 -8.85
C ALA A 443 7.75 -23.43 -9.57
N GLN A 444 8.20 -22.89 -10.70
CA GLN A 444 7.36 -22.04 -11.54
C GLN A 444 6.06 -22.77 -11.91
N ASP A 445 4.93 -22.08 -11.76
CA ASP A 445 3.60 -22.64 -12.02
C ASP A 445 2.63 -21.55 -12.51
N THR A 446 1.50 -21.99 -13.07
CA THR A 446 0.35 -21.14 -13.39
C THR A 446 -0.63 -21.16 -12.22
N PHE A 447 -1.28 -20.04 -11.96
CA PHE A 447 -2.33 -19.89 -10.96
C PHE A 447 -3.53 -19.19 -11.59
N ARG A 448 -4.74 -19.45 -11.07
CA ARG A 448 -6.02 -19.02 -11.66
C ARG A 448 -7.10 -18.74 -10.62
#